data_AF-A0A355MBW9-F1
#
_entry.id   AF-A0A355MBW9-F1
#
_cell.length_a   1.000
_cell.length_b   1.000
_cell.length_c   1.000
_cell.angle_alpha   90.00
_cell.angle_beta   90.00
_cell.angle_gamma   90.00
#
_symmetry.space_group_name_H-M   'P 1'
#
loop_
_entity.id
_entity.type
_entity.pdbx_description
1 polymer ?
#
loop_
_entity_poly.entity_id
_entity_poly.type
_entity_poly.pdbx_seq_one_letter_code
_entity_poly.pdbx_strand_id
1 'polypeptide(L)'
;WVIFDAYTGVASRHVGFFIAGLLLLAGIFPVIANTFQVIPQSVLGGGMLIMFGTIMTAGIRILGMENLNRRSLIIVSVAIAAGMTVEDHTVLKHFPDIIKYLFSSGIGTGGLAAILLNLFLPRNKKKVKVHTIQES
;
A
#
# COMPACT_ATOMS: atom_id res chain seq x y z
N TRP A 1 -11.94 0.00 0.81
CA TRP A 1 -12.64 0.09 -0.49
C TRP A 1 -13.81 -0.88 -0.59
N VAL A 2 -13.63 -2.19 -0.41
CA VAL A 2 -14.74 -3.17 -0.27
C VAL A 2 -15.75 -2.81 0.82
N ILE A 3 -15.30 -2.15 1.88
CA ILE A 3 -16.14 -1.77 3.02
C ILE A 3 -17.17 -0.68 2.65
N PHE A 4 -16.78 0.34 1.87
CA PHE A 4 -17.69 1.42 1.48
C PHE A 4 -18.77 0.96 0.50
N ASP A 5 -18.41 0.03 -0.39
CA ASP A 5 -19.34 -0.59 -1.34
C ASP A 5 -20.40 -1.43 -0.60
N ALA A 6 -20.00 -2.11 0.48
CA ALA A 6 -20.93 -2.85 1.33
C ALA A 6 -21.88 -1.96 2.16
N TYR A 7 -21.45 -0.75 2.54
CA TYR A 7 -22.28 0.17 3.33
C TYR A 7 -23.21 1.05 2.48
N THR A 8 -22.82 1.39 1.26
CA THR A 8 -23.63 2.26 0.38
C THR A 8 -24.32 1.52 -0.75
N GLY A 9 -23.83 0.33 -1.15
CA GLY A 9 -24.45 -0.50 -2.19
C GLY A 9 -24.52 0.14 -3.58
N VAL A 10 -23.81 1.26 -3.81
CA VAL A 10 -23.99 2.09 -5.01
C VAL A 10 -22.74 2.05 -5.87
N ALA A 11 -22.73 1.12 -6.84
CA ALA A 11 -21.71 1.02 -7.90
C ALA A 11 -22.09 1.80 -9.18
N SER A 12 -22.79 2.93 -9.05
CA SER A 12 -23.29 3.69 -10.22
C SER A 12 -22.27 4.71 -10.72
N ARG A 13 -21.90 4.65 -12.02
CA ARG A 13 -20.99 5.62 -12.65
C ARG A 13 -21.48 7.07 -12.53
N HIS A 14 -22.79 7.27 -12.49
CA HIS A 14 -23.40 8.60 -12.40
C HIS A 14 -23.03 9.28 -11.09
N VAL A 15 -23.00 8.53 -9.98
CA VAL A 15 -22.61 9.06 -8.67
C VAL A 15 -21.15 9.51 -8.66
N GLY A 16 -20.27 8.78 -9.36
CA GLY A 16 -18.89 9.20 -9.57
C GLY A 16 -18.77 10.55 -10.30
N PHE A 17 -19.54 10.76 -11.37
CA PHE A 17 -19.55 12.05 -12.08
C PHE A 17 -20.08 13.20 -11.22
N PHE A 18 -21.14 12.96 -10.44
CA PHE A 18 -21.66 13.96 -9.50
C PHE A 18 -20.64 14.33 -8.42
N ILE A 19 -19.99 13.33 -7.81
CA ILE A 19 -18.94 13.55 -6.81
C ILE A 19 -17.76 14.29 -7.43
N ALA A 20 -17.28 13.88 -8.60
CA ALA A 20 -16.18 14.56 -9.29
C ALA A 20 -16.51 16.03 -9.62
N GLY A 21 -17.72 16.32 -10.10
CA GLY A 21 -18.19 17.68 -10.33
C GLY A 21 -18.28 18.50 -9.04
N LEU A 22 -18.77 17.90 -7.96
CA LEU A 22 -18.83 18.54 -6.65
C LEU A 22 -17.44 18.82 -6.07
N LEU A 23 -16.48 17.91 -6.21
CA LEU A 23 -15.08 18.11 -5.82
C LEU A 23 -14.41 19.21 -6.65
N LEU A 24 -14.71 19.28 -7.96
CA LEU A 24 -14.20 20.34 -8.83
C LEU A 24 -14.72 21.73 -8.39
N LEU A 25 -16.03 21.83 -8.15
CA LEU A 25 -16.66 23.05 -7.63
C LEU A 25 -16.10 23.42 -6.26
N ALA A 26 -15.97 22.45 -5.35
CA ALA A 26 -15.41 22.66 -4.03
C ALA A 26 -13.94 23.09 -4.05
N GLY A 27 -13.15 22.62 -5.03
CA GLY A 27 -11.76 23.01 -5.22
C GLY A 27 -11.59 24.42 -5.80
N ILE A 28 -12.54 24.90 -6.61
CA ILE A 28 -12.53 26.24 -7.21
C ILE A 28 -12.92 27.32 -6.19
N PHE A 29 -13.77 27.00 -5.21
CA PHE A 29 -14.20 27.95 -4.18
C PHE A 29 -13.17 28.05 -3.03
N PRO A 30 -12.43 29.18 -2.89
CA PRO A 30 -11.38 29.32 -1.88
C PRO A 30 -11.93 29.39 -0.44
N VAL A 31 -13.24 29.63 -0.28
CA VAL A 31 -13.94 29.65 1.02
C VAL A 31 -13.73 28.33 1.76
N ILE A 32 -13.82 27.20 1.05
CA ILE A 32 -13.66 25.86 1.63
C ILE A 32 -12.18 25.61 1.97
N ALA A 33 -11.26 26.04 1.08
CA ALA A 33 -9.82 25.94 1.32
C ALA A 33 -9.37 26.71 2.56
N ASN A 34 -9.94 27.89 2.83
CA ASN A 34 -9.63 28.68 4.01
C ASN A 34 -10.08 27.99 5.31
N THR A 35 -11.23 27.31 5.29
CA THR A 35 -11.69 26.51 6.44
C THR A 35 -10.73 25.37 6.77
N PHE A 36 -10.17 24.69 5.75
CA PHE A 36 -9.18 23.63 5.97
C PHE A 36 -7.87 24.14 6.57
N GLN A 37 -7.46 25.39 6.30
CA GLN A 37 -6.22 25.97 6.87
C GLN A 37 -6.32 26.25 8.38
N VAL A 38 -7.54 26.44 8.91
CA VAL A 38 -7.77 26.65 10.35
C VAL A 38 -7.64 25.34 11.14
N ILE A 39 -7.62 24.18 10.47
CA ILE A 39 -7.50 22.88 11.12
C ILE A 39 -6.07 22.72 11.67
N PRO A 40 -5.92 22.48 12.99
CA PRO A 40 -4.60 22.31 13.59
C PRO A 40 -3.91 21.05 13.06
N GLN A 41 -2.58 21.13 12.93
CA GLN A 41 -1.75 20.03 12.43
C GLN A 41 -1.97 18.72 13.21
N SER A 42 -2.28 18.81 14.50
CA SER A 42 -2.56 17.66 15.37
C SER A 42 -3.76 16.81 14.92
N VAL A 43 -4.79 17.41 14.32
CA VAL A 43 -5.97 16.68 13.84
C VAL A 43 -5.70 16.03 12.49
N LEU A 44 -5.00 16.75 11.60
CA LEU A 44 -4.57 16.21 10.31
C LEU A 44 -3.66 14.99 10.50
N GLY A 45 -2.73 15.05 11.45
CA GLY A 45 -1.87 13.94 11.83
C GLY A 45 -2.67 12.73 12.35
N GLY A 46 -3.67 12.95 13.22
CA GLY A 46 -4.55 11.89 13.70
C GLY A 46 -5.32 11.18 12.57
N GLY A 47 -5.87 11.95 11.62
CA GLY A 47 -6.54 11.41 10.43
C GLY A 47 -5.60 10.59 9.55
N MET A 48 -4.37 11.09 9.31
CA MET A 48 -3.36 10.36 8.55
C MET A 48 -2.96 9.05 9.23
N LEU A 49 -2.77 9.05 10.55
CA LEU A 49 -2.44 7.84 11.30
C LEU A 49 -3.50 6.75 11.15
N ILE A 50 -4.79 7.11 11.21
CA ILE A 50 -5.88 6.15 11.00
C ILE A 50 -5.85 5.60 9.57
N MET A 51 -5.66 6.46 8.57
CA MET A 51 -5.56 6.05 7.16
C MET A 51 -4.38 5.12 6.93
N PHE A 52 -3.17 5.51 7.33
CA PHE A 52 -1.98 4.67 7.19
C PHE A 52 -2.09 3.36 7.99
N GLY A 53 -2.67 3.38 9.19
CA GLY A 53 -2.92 2.17 9.99
C GLY A 53 -3.87 1.19 9.30
N THR A 54 -4.95 1.69 8.69
CA THR A 54 -5.88 0.83 7.93
C THR A 54 -5.24 0.27 6.65
N ILE A 55 -4.42 1.06 5.95
CA ILE A 55 -3.66 0.62 4.77
C ILE A 55 -2.67 -0.48 5.15
N MET A 56 -1.92 -0.30 6.25
CA MET A 56 -0.98 -1.29 6.77
C MET A 56 -1.69 -2.60 7.11
N THR A 57 -2.82 -2.52 7.81
CA THR A 57 -3.63 -3.69 8.19
C THR A 57 -4.14 -4.43 6.95
N ALA A 58 -4.61 -3.70 5.93
CA ALA A 58 -5.00 -4.29 4.65
C ALA A 58 -3.83 -4.99 3.95
N GLY A 59 -2.64 -4.38 3.98
CA GLY A 59 -1.42 -5.00 3.45
C GLY A 59 -1.08 -6.32 4.14
N ILE A 60 -1.07 -6.36 5.48
CA ILE A 60 -0.82 -7.58 6.25
C ILE A 60 -1.89 -8.65 5.95
N ARG A 61 -3.16 -8.26 5.84
CA ARG A 61 -4.24 -9.17 5.46
C ARG A 61 -4.02 -9.80 4.09
N ILE A 62 -3.61 -9.02 3.10
CA ILE A 62 -3.31 -9.53 1.75
C ILE A 62 -2.17 -10.57 1.81
N LEU A 63 -1.12 -10.29 2.59
CA LEU A 63 -0.03 -11.25 2.79
C LEU A 63 -0.51 -12.55 3.47
N GLY A 64 -1.43 -12.45 4.42
CA GLY A 64 -2.01 -13.60 5.12
C GLY A 64 -2.97 -14.45 4.29
N MET A 65 -3.45 -13.96 3.14
CA MET A 65 -4.26 -14.74 2.20
C MET A 65 -3.41 -15.69 1.34
N GLU A 66 -2.11 -15.42 1.23
CA GLU A 66 -1.15 -16.24 0.48
C GLU A 66 -0.53 -17.33 1.37
N ASN A 67 -0.03 -18.41 0.75
CA ASN A 67 0.64 -19.47 1.49
C ASN A 67 2.05 -19.01 1.93
N LEU A 68 2.17 -18.55 3.18
CA LEU A 68 3.42 -18.13 3.80
C LEU A 68 4.41 -19.30 3.93
N ASN A 69 5.22 -19.48 2.89
CA ASN A 69 6.33 -20.42 2.89
C ASN A 69 7.63 -19.72 3.31
N ARG A 70 8.67 -20.49 3.60
CA ARG A 70 10.01 -19.97 3.92
C ARG A 70 10.53 -18.95 2.88
N ARG A 71 10.24 -19.18 1.59
CA ARG A 71 10.60 -18.25 0.48
C ARG A 71 9.88 -16.91 0.60
N SER A 72 8.55 -16.91 0.76
CA SER A 72 7.78 -15.67 0.84
C SER A 72 8.09 -14.89 2.12
N LEU A 73 8.36 -15.59 3.23
CA LEU A 73 8.81 -14.96 4.47
C LEU A 73 10.14 -14.21 4.28
N ILE A 74 11.14 -14.83 3.65
CA ILE A 74 12.42 -14.16 3.35
C ILE A 74 12.20 -12.93 2.46
N ILE A 75 11.37 -13.06 1.42
CA ILE A 75 11.07 -11.95 0.51
C ILE A 75 10.45 -10.76 1.26
N VAL A 76 9.43 -11.03 2.09
CA VAL A 76 8.73 -10.01 2.88
C VAL A 76 9.66 -9.36 3.91
N SER A 77 10.44 -10.16 4.65
CA SER A 77 11.37 -9.63 5.65
C SER A 77 12.44 -8.74 5.03
N VAL A 78 13.04 -9.15 3.91
CA VAL A 78 14.06 -8.35 3.20
C VAL A 78 13.44 -7.09 2.60
N ALA A 79 12.24 -7.18 2.03
CA ALA A 79 11.53 -6.02 1.48
C ALA A 79 11.23 -4.95 2.54
N ILE A 80 10.77 -5.37 3.72
CA ILE A 80 10.51 -4.46 4.85
C ILE A 80 11.82 -3.85 5.35
N ALA A 81 12.87 -4.66 5.54
CA ALA A 81 14.17 -4.17 5.98
C ALA A 81 14.77 -3.17 4.99
N ALA A 82 14.70 -3.46 3.69
CA ALA A 82 15.17 -2.57 2.63
C ALA A 82 14.38 -1.26 2.59
N GLY A 83 13.05 -1.31 2.73
CA GLY A 83 12.21 -0.12 2.78
C GLY A 83 12.54 0.80 3.95
N MET A 84 12.74 0.24 5.15
CA MET A 84 13.09 1.01 6.35
C MET A 84 14.52 1.60 6.29
N THR A 85 15.49 0.83 5.78
CA THR A 85 16.90 1.26 5.71
C THR A 85 17.11 2.46 4.79
N VAL A 86 16.21 2.64 3.82
CA VAL A 86 16.36 3.63 2.75
C VAL A 86 15.77 4.99 3.11
N GLU A 87 14.92 5.05 4.14
CA GLU A 87 14.45 6.31 4.73
C GLU A 87 15.58 7.06 5.46
N ASP A 88 16.60 6.33 5.94
CA ASP A 88 17.83 6.93 6.43
C ASP A 88 18.68 7.44 5.25
N HIS A 89 18.58 8.75 4.98
CA HIS A 89 19.29 9.46 3.90
C HIS A 89 20.83 9.25 3.86
N THR A 90 21.42 8.66 4.90
CA THR A 90 22.83 8.32 5.00
C THR A 90 23.24 7.24 4.00
N VAL A 91 22.36 6.28 3.70
CA VAL A 91 22.68 5.12 2.85
C VAL A 91 22.69 5.49 1.36
N LEU A 92 21.94 6.54 0.98
CA LEU A 92 21.78 6.99 -0.40
C LEU A 92 22.85 8.00 -0.86
N LYS A 93 23.73 8.49 0.02
CA LYS A 93 24.75 9.50 -0.32
C LYS A 93 25.79 9.00 -1.32
N HIS A 94 26.00 7.69 -1.40
CA HIS A 94 27.03 7.06 -2.23
C HIS A 94 26.53 6.61 -3.62
N PHE A 95 25.23 6.77 -3.91
CA PHE A 95 24.63 6.33 -5.17
C PHE A 95 24.40 7.49 -6.16
N PRO A 96 24.48 7.25 -7.48
CA PRO A 96 24.22 8.25 -8.51
C PRO A 96 22.75 8.73 -8.47
N ASP A 97 22.51 9.97 -8.90
CA ASP A 97 21.26 10.71 -8.66
C ASP A 97 19.99 9.97 -9.14
N ILE A 98 20.07 9.25 -10.26
CA ILE A 98 18.95 8.48 -10.82
C ILE A 98 18.49 7.37 -9.88
N ILE A 99 19.43 6.68 -9.23
CA ILE A 99 19.14 5.64 -8.25
C ILE A 99 18.62 6.28 -6.96
N LYS A 100 19.14 7.46 -6.62
CA LYS A 100 18.72 8.23 -5.44
C LYS A 100 17.24 8.64 -5.49
N TYR A 101 16.72 9.02 -6.66
CA TYR A 101 15.30 9.33 -6.84
C TYR A 101 14.40 8.09 -6.75
N LEU A 102 14.82 6.96 -7.32
CA LEU A 102 14.05 5.71 -7.24
C LEU A 102 14.02 5.15 -5.81
N PHE A 103 15.13 5.33 -5.08
CA PHE A 103 15.26 4.91 -3.71
C PHE A 103 14.89 6.02 -2.71
N SER A 104 14.38 7.18 -3.12
CA SER A 104 14.02 8.23 -2.15
C SER A 104 12.74 7.93 -1.36
N SER A 105 12.03 6.85 -1.72
CA SER A 105 10.81 6.39 -1.06
C SER A 105 11.00 4.96 -0.53
N GLY A 106 10.86 4.77 0.78
CA GLY A 106 10.94 3.45 1.42
C GLY A 106 9.91 2.45 0.89
N ILE A 107 8.69 2.92 0.58
CA ILE A 107 7.61 2.09 0.03
C ILE A 107 8.00 1.55 -1.36
N GLY A 108 8.46 2.43 -2.25
CA GLY A 108 8.87 2.05 -3.60
C GLY A 108 10.06 1.09 -3.58
N THR A 109 11.04 1.36 -2.73
CA THR A 109 12.24 0.54 -2.58
C THR A 109 11.96 -0.86 -2.05
N GLY A 110 11.15 -0.96 -0.99
CA GLY A 110 10.75 -2.26 -0.44
C GLY A 110 9.96 -3.09 -1.46
N GLY A 111 9.04 -2.45 -2.21
CA GLY A 111 8.31 -3.09 -3.31
C GLY A 111 9.21 -3.57 -4.44
N LEU A 112 10.15 -2.73 -4.90
CA LEU A 112 11.14 -3.11 -5.90
C LEU A 112 12.03 -4.26 -5.42
N ALA A 113 12.51 -4.22 -4.18
CA ALA A 113 13.28 -5.29 -3.58
C ALA A 113 12.48 -6.60 -3.53
N ALA A 114 11.20 -6.55 -3.17
CA ALA A 114 10.31 -7.71 -3.18
C ALA A 114 10.17 -8.33 -4.58
N ILE A 115 9.98 -7.50 -5.61
CA ILE A 115 9.84 -7.93 -7.00
C ILE A 115 11.15 -8.59 -7.47
N LEU A 116 12.28 -7.92 -7.27
CA LEU A 116 13.61 -8.44 -7.64
C LEU A 116 13.87 -9.79 -6.95
N LEU A 117 13.64 -9.89 -5.65
CA LEU A 117 13.91 -11.10 -4.88
C LEU A 117 12.95 -12.23 -5.23
N ASN A 118 11.69 -11.92 -5.56
CA ASN A 118 10.75 -12.90 -6.09
C ASN A 118 11.16 -13.42 -7.48
N LEU A 119 11.90 -12.65 -8.28
CA LEU A 119 12.43 -13.11 -9.56
C LEU A 119 13.68 -13.99 -9.39
N PHE A 120 14.60 -13.59 -8.50
CA PHE A 120 15.86 -14.31 -8.26
C PHE A 120 15.68 -15.63 -7.49
N LEU A 121 14.75 -15.70 -6.52
CA LEU A 121 14.57 -16.95 -5.77
C LEU A 121 13.79 -17.96 -6.62
N PRO A 122 14.31 -19.18 -6.86
CA PRO A 122 13.60 -20.20 -7.63
C PRO A 122 12.29 -20.62 -6.95
N ARG A 123 11.23 -20.73 -7.75
CA ARG A 123 9.89 -21.14 -7.27
C ARG A 123 9.89 -22.65 -7.06
N ASN A 124 10.13 -23.07 -5.81
CA ASN A 124 10.03 -24.49 -5.48
C ASN A 124 8.57 -24.92 -5.65
N LYS A 125 8.30 -25.73 -6.69
CA LYS A 125 6.96 -26.22 -7.03
C LYS A 125 6.54 -27.24 -5.95
N LYS A 126 5.94 -26.79 -4.85
CA LYS A 126 5.22 -27.70 -3.96
C LYS A 126 3.99 -28.19 -4.72
N LYS A 127 3.99 -29.48 -5.09
CA LYS A 127 2.83 -30.19 -5.64
C LYS A 127 1.65 -29.98 -4.69
N VAL A 128 0.57 -29.42 -5.20
CA VAL A 128 -0.73 -29.40 -4.54
C VAL A 128 -1.13 -30.85 -4.32
N LYS A 129 -1.07 -31.33 -3.07
CA LYS A 129 -1.75 -32.58 -2.69
C LYS A 129 -3.24 -32.26 -2.73
N VAL A 130 -3.88 -32.60 -3.85
CA VAL A 130 -5.32 -32.71 -3.93
C VAL A 130 -5.71 -33.75 -2.89
N HIS A 131 -6.26 -33.33 -1.74
CA HIS A 131 -7.09 -34.23 -0.96
C HIS A 131 -8.30 -34.51 -1.83
N THR A 132 -8.21 -35.58 -2.61
CA THR A 132 -9.39 -36.30 -3.06
C THR A 132 -10.23 -36.53 -1.82
N ILE A 133 -11.38 -35.88 -1.76
CA ILE A 133 -12.47 -36.28 -0.88
C ILE A 133 -12.81 -37.70 -1.36
N GLN A 134 -12.23 -38.67 -0.69
CA GLN A 134 -12.58 -40.06 -0.80
C GLN A 134 -13.89 -40.21 -0.03
N GLU A 135 -14.96 -40.13 -0.80
CA GLU A 135 -16.18 -40.94 -0.71
C GLU A 135 -16.28 -41.84 0.54
N SER A 136 -17.27 -41.55 1.38
CA SER A 136 -18.00 -42.54 2.19
C SER A 136 -19.42 -42.05 2.42
#